data_AF-A0A916MHV2-F1
#
_entry.id   AF-A0A916MHV2-F1
#
_cell.length_a   1.000
_cell.length_b   1.000
_cell.length_c   1.000
_cell.angle_alpha   90.00
_cell.angle_beta   90.00
_cell.angle_gamma   90.00
#
_symmetry.space_group_name_H-M   'P 1'
#
loop_
_entity.id
_entity.type
_entity.pdbx_description
1 polymer ?
#
loop_
_entity_poly.entity_id
_entity_poly.type
_entity_poly.pdbx_seq_one_letter_code
_entity_poly.pdbx_strand_id
1 'polypeptide(L)'
;MKPAPLVAALFGLLASAPHVIAQAPEPAAAFQRILDAYRAKPVAQTASIRVIAPEGRERISRVEVLTEPSPTSRRIALRLGRSLQVEASDRELRGVSPRNPTAACVLPLTGPLTDESLRAVLPPIPVPNIAWALGGEVVGEGAREGEFLVPPVGWVRLDSVEPRPGMGHIALRGSNPLGPVEIVVDESTHMLVRLTGTLSGPALRVELAFRGADPGSKSWAVEIEGRERVPSLSDLKPLPAEVQPGAQVGSLSLMGTDLSPWLLADTMREQAAIPTEAGEGPILGALVVYRSSAPGAEDAAFQACGSLRSHKKFLDRKRLTADPATPRLFIRPVAVFELPEFSPGAARELAARWAGTGDTPVWTSAGQALIDRFDRGAIGAVIIVDLEGVLLGAATLEAGPQAGDAALVEVRAIIEETAVPK
;
A
#
# COMPACT_ATOMS: atom_id res chain seq x y z
N MET A 1 21.85 -42.27 75.86
CA MET A 1 21.79 -40.79 75.86
C MET A 1 22.39 -40.30 74.54
N LYS A 2 21.67 -39.42 73.81
CA LYS A 2 21.92 -38.68 72.52
C LYS A 2 23.18 -39.02 71.66
N PRO A 3 23.11 -39.00 70.31
CA PRO A 3 22.45 -37.94 69.52
C PRO A 3 21.54 -38.39 68.34
N ALA A 4 20.80 -37.41 67.80
CA ALA A 4 19.94 -37.42 66.60
C ALA A 4 20.77 -37.01 65.33
N PRO A 5 20.23 -36.59 64.15
CA PRO A 5 18.86 -36.66 63.55
C PRO A 5 18.88 -36.99 62.01
N LEU A 6 17.71 -36.80 61.37
CA LEU A 6 17.48 -36.30 59.99
C LEU A 6 17.15 -37.30 58.86
N VAL A 7 16.13 -36.87 58.08
CA VAL A 7 15.67 -37.34 56.76
C VAL A 7 14.67 -38.50 56.73
N ALA A 8 13.38 -38.17 56.66
CA ALA A 8 12.39 -38.81 55.77
C ALA A 8 11.02 -38.14 55.94
N ALA A 9 10.77 -37.07 55.19
CA ALA A 9 9.43 -36.54 54.98
C ALA A 9 9.22 -36.27 53.48
N LEU A 10 8.08 -36.72 52.98
CA LEU A 10 7.48 -36.43 51.68
C LEU A 10 8.22 -36.94 50.42
N PHE A 11 7.97 -38.20 50.05
CA PHE A 11 7.86 -38.57 48.64
C PHE A 11 6.76 -39.62 48.51
N GLY A 12 5.69 -39.28 47.78
CA GLY A 12 4.69 -40.27 47.38
C GLY A 12 3.27 -39.75 47.34
N LEU A 13 3.00 -38.68 46.56
CA LEU A 13 1.70 -38.41 45.93
C LEU A 13 1.79 -37.14 45.06
N LEU A 14 2.44 -37.29 43.91
CA LEU A 14 2.13 -36.47 42.74
C LEU A 14 1.89 -37.45 41.59
N ALA A 15 0.62 -37.79 41.41
CA ALA A 15 0.14 -38.33 40.16
C ALA A 15 0.37 -37.25 39.10
N SER A 16 1.43 -37.44 38.30
CA SER A 16 1.62 -36.70 37.06
C SER A 16 0.43 -37.00 36.16
N ALA A 17 -0.52 -36.07 36.09
CA ALA A 17 -1.48 -36.07 35.00
C ALA A 17 -0.68 -36.06 33.70
N PRO A 18 -0.95 -36.97 32.74
CA PRO A 18 -0.33 -36.86 31.44
C PRO A 18 -0.76 -35.50 30.88
N HIS A 19 0.20 -34.62 30.65
CA HIS A 19 0.03 -33.55 29.68
C HIS A 19 -0.34 -34.25 28.37
N VAL A 20 -1.63 -34.23 28.06
CA VAL A 20 -2.11 -34.52 26.71
C VAL A 20 -1.45 -33.47 25.84
N ILE A 21 -0.34 -33.83 25.22
CA ILE A 21 0.23 -33.08 24.11
C ILE A 21 -0.87 -33.12 23.07
N ALA A 22 -1.64 -32.03 22.97
CA ALA A 22 -2.61 -31.86 21.90
C ALA A 22 -1.83 -32.11 20.60
N GLN A 23 -2.17 -33.19 19.89
CA GLN A 23 -1.56 -33.48 18.59
C GLN A 23 -1.70 -32.21 17.75
N ALA A 24 -0.57 -31.69 17.25
CA ALA A 24 -0.59 -30.54 16.38
C ALA A 24 -1.59 -30.83 15.25
N PRO A 25 -2.48 -29.88 14.91
CA PRO A 25 -3.50 -30.12 13.90
C PRO A 25 -2.82 -30.53 12.59
N GLU A 26 -3.33 -31.59 11.97
CA GLU A 26 -2.84 -32.05 10.68
C GLU A 26 -2.84 -30.88 9.67
N PRO A 27 -1.78 -30.69 8.86
CA PRO A 27 -1.67 -29.56 7.93
C PRO A 27 -2.89 -29.39 7.03
N ALA A 28 -3.47 -30.50 6.57
CA ALA A 28 -4.70 -30.49 5.77
C ALA A 28 -5.90 -29.91 6.54
N ALA A 29 -6.12 -30.34 7.78
CA ALA A 29 -7.19 -29.82 8.63
C ALA A 29 -6.97 -28.35 9.00
N ALA A 30 -5.73 -27.93 9.21
CA ALA A 30 -5.39 -26.53 9.44
C ALA A 30 -5.69 -25.68 8.21
N PHE A 31 -5.31 -26.14 7.01
CA PHE A 31 -5.58 -25.41 5.77
C PHE A 31 -7.08 -25.38 5.44
N GLN A 32 -7.82 -26.46 5.69
CA GLN A 32 -9.27 -26.49 5.50
C GLN A 32 -9.98 -25.42 6.35
N ARG A 33 -9.55 -25.22 7.61
CA ARG A 33 -10.10 -24.15 8.46
C ARG A 33 -9.88 -22.75 7.89
N ILE A 34 -8.77 -22.52 7.18
CA ILE A 34 -8.53 -21.26 6.47
C ILE A 34 -9.57 -21.10 5.35
N LEU A 35 -9.76 -22.14 4.53
CA LEU A 35 -10.75 -22.11 3.43
C LEU A 35 -12.16 -21.87 3.95
N ASP A 36 -12.56 -22.58 5.00
CA ASP A 36 -13.88 -22.43 5.62
C ASP A 36 -14.09 -21.01 6.14
N ALA A 37 -13.06 -20.42 6.76
CA ALA A 37 -13.14 -19.06 7.29
C ALA A 37 -13.36 -18.00 6.20
N TYR A 38 -12.74 -18.15 5.02
CA TYR A 38 -12.96 -17.27 3.86
C TYR A 38 -14.31 -17.50 3.15
N ARG A 39 -14.93 -18.66 3.36
CA ARG A 39 -16.23 -19.02 2.76
C ARG A 39 -17.42 -18.76 3.68
N ALA A 40 -17.19 -18.60 4.98
CA ALA A 40 -18.24 -18.51 5.99
C ALA A 40 -18.93 -17.13 6.05
N LYS A 41 -18.21 -16.04 5.81
CA LYS A 41 -18.72 -14.67 5.99
C LYS A 41 -17.99 -13.66 5.10
N PRO A 42 -18.53 -12.45 4.93
CA PRO A 42 -17.79 -11.36 4.30
C PRO A 42 -16.44 -11.10 4.95
N VAL A 43 -15.40 -11.00 4.13
CA VAL A 43 -14.03 -10.71 4.57
C VAL A 43 -13.47 -9.55 3.76
N ALA A 44 -13.05 -8.49 4.46
CA ALA A 44 -12.29 -7.39 3.89
C ALA A 44 -10.85 -7.42 4.39
N GLN A 45 -9.88 -7.35 3.47
CA GLN A 45 -8.46 -7.32 3.81
C GLN A 45 -7.71 -6.33 2.91
N THR A 46 -6.67 -5.72 3.48
CA THR A 46 -5.64 -5.02 2.72
C THR A 46 -4.42 -5.93 2.59
N ALA A 47 -4.02 -6.23 1.36
CA ALA A 47 -2.81 -6.97 1.03
C ALA A 47 -1.71 -6.00 0.57
N SER A 48 -0.56 -6.01 1.26
CA SER A 48 0.69 -5.43 0.78
C SER A 48 1.50 -6.54 0.10
N ILE A 49 1.82 -6.33 -1.17
CA ILE A 49 2.50 -7.29 -2.05
C ILE A 49 3.90 -6.74 -2.30
N ARG A 50 4.92 -7.41 -1.77
CA ARG A 50 6.32 -7.09 -2.04
C ARG A 50 6.93 -8.21 -2.89
N VAL A 51 7.42 -7.83 -4.06
CA VAL A 51 8.14 -8.72 -4.98
C VAL A 51 9.60 -8.29 -5.02
N ILE A 52 10.50 -9.23 -4.77
CA ILE A 52 11.94 -9.01 -4.71
C ILE A 52 12.57 -9.80 -5.85
N ALA A 53 13.20 -9.07 -6.78
CA ALA A 53 13.92 -9.66 -7.89
C ALA A 53 15.31 -10.16 -7.47
N PRO A 54 15.94 -11.09 -8.23
CA PRO A 54 17.25 -11.64 -7.90
C PRO A 54 18.34 -10.58 -7.75
N GLU A 55 18.21 -9.45 -8.46
CA GLU A 55 19.15 -8.33 -8.43
C GLU A 55 18.92 -7.40 -7.22
N GLY A 56 18.00 -7.76 -6.32
CA GLY A 56 17.61 -6.96 -5.15
C GLY A 56 16.66 -5.81 -5.48
N ARG A 57 16.17 -5.69 -6.72
CA ARG A 57 15.14 -4.71 -7.07
C ARG A 57 13.81 -5.12 -6.44
N GLU A 58 13.19 -4.19 -5.74
CA GLU A 58 11.93 -4.42 -5.06
C GLU A 58 10.79 -3.68 -5.75
N ARG A 59 9.62 -4.31 -5.80
CA ARG A 59 8.36 -3.67 -6.16
C ARG A 59 7.35 -3.93 -5.07
N ILE A 60 6.69 -2.87 -4.62
CA ILE A 60 5.64 -2.93 -3.61
C ILE A 60 4.34 -2.50 -4.28
N SER A 61 3.26 -3.21 -4.00
CA SER A 61 1.92 -2.88 -4.47
C SER A 61 0.89 -3.18 -3.40
N ARG A 62 -0.26 -2.50 -3.45
CA ARG A 62 -1.32 -2.66 -2.47
C ARG A 62 -2.63 -3.01 -3.16
N VAL A 63 -3.33 -3.98 -2.59
CA VAL A 63 -4.67 -4.39 -3.02
C VAL A 63 -5.60 -4.39 -1.82
N GLU A 64 -6.72 -3.68 -1.89
CA GLU A 64 -7.83 -3.88 -0.96
C GLU A 64 -8.81 -4.86 -1.61
N VAL A 65 -9.23 -5.87 -0.87
CA VAL A 65 -10.16 -6.89 -1.34
C VAL A 65 -11.29 -7.06 -0.33
N LEU A 66 -12.51 -7.08 -0.83
CA LEU A 66 -13.70 -7.56 -0.14
C LEU A 66 -14.19 -8.80 -0.88
N THR A 67 -14.42 -9.86 -0.12
CA THR A 67 -15.08 -11.08 -0.59
C THR A 67 -16.37 -11.23 0.18
N GLU A 68 -17.50 -11.36 -0.52
CA GLU A 68 -18.80 -11.66 0.04
C GLU A 68 -19.21 -13.05 -0.47
N PRO A 69 -18.80 -14.12 0.24
CA PRO A 69 -19.22 -15.45 -0.12
C PRO A 69 -20.71 -15.60 0.18
N SER A 70 -21.48 -16.01 -0.82
CA SER A 70 -22.90 -16.34 -0.68
C SER A 70 -23.25 -17.52 -1.59
N PRO A 71 -24.14 -18.43 -1.15
CA PRO A 71 -24.64 -19.51 -2.00
C PRO A 71 -25.44 -19.01 -3.20
N THR A 72 -26.02 -17.80 -3.11
CA THR A 72 -26.99 -17.28 -4.09
C THR A 72 -26.51 -16.05 -4.87
N SER A 73 -25.47 -15.36 -4.38
CA SER A 73 -24.94 -14.15 -5.03
C SER A 73 -23.53 -13.86 -4.54
N ARG A 74 -22.51 -14.43 -5.20
CA ARG A 74 -21.12 -14.14 -4.85
C ARG A 74 -20.73 -12.76 -5.34
N ARG A 75 -19.98 -12.04 -4.51
CA ARG A 75 -19.46 -10.73 -4.87
C ARG A 75 -18.04 -10.55 -4.41
N ILE A 76 -17.25 -9.91 -5.27
CA ILE A 76 -15.89 -9.48 -4.98
C ILE A 76 -15.79 -8.01 -5.30
N ALA A 77 -15.22 -7.22 -4.40
CA ALA A 77 -14.77 -5.88 -4.71
C ALA A 77 -13.26 -5.77 -4.51
N LEU A 78 -12.59 -5.12 -5.45
CA LEU A 78 -11.15 -4.95 -5.50
C LEU A 78 -10.83 -3.48 -5.67
N ARG A 79 -9.80 -3.03 -4.96
CA ARG A 79 -9.14 -1.75 -5.23
C ARG A 79 -7.69 -2.02 -5.51
N LEU A 80 -7.33 -1.90 -6.79
CA LEU A 80 -6.00 -2.16 -7.31
C LEU A 80 -5.26 -0.82 -7.37
N GLY A 81 -4.66 -0.43 -6.24
CA GLY A 81 -4.12 0.91 -6.03
C GLY A 81 -5.17 2.00 -6.26
N ARG A 82 -4.77 3.10 -6.91
CA ARG A 82 -5.64 4.24 -7.22
C ARG A 82 -6.16 4.25 -8.65
N SER A 83 -5.68 3.34 -9.49
CA SER A 83 -5.99 3.33 -10.92
C SER A 83 -7.30 2.62 -11.20
N LEU A 84 -7.70 1.65 -10.38
CA LEU A 84 -8.81 0.78 -10.71
C LEU A 84 -9.55 0.28 -9.47
N GLN A 85 -10.86 0.51 -9.46
CA GLN A 85 -11.81 -0.14 -8.57
C GLN A 85 -12.66 -1.10 -9.40
N VAL A 86 -12.80 -2.32 -8.92
CA VAL A 86 -13.54 -3.37 -9.60
C VAL A 86 -14.55 -3.97 -8.65
N GLU A 87 -15.73 -4.26 -9.15
CA GLU A 87 -16.75 -5.04 -8.48
C GLU A 87 -17.18 -6.15 -9.43
N ALA A 88 -17.06 -7.40 -9.00
CA ALA A 88 -17.49 -8.56 -9.75
C ALA A 88 -18.61 -9.28 -9.01
N SER A 89 -19.62 -9.69 -9.76
CA SER A 89 -20.77 -10.48 -9.31
C SER A 89 -20.91 -11.73 -10.20
N ASP A 90 -21.89 -12.59 -9.95
CA ASP A 90 -22.14 -13.78 -10.78
C ASP A 90 -22.56 -13.48 -12.23
N ARG A 91 -22.79 -12.23 -12.62
CA ARG A 91 -23.26 -11.87 -13.98
C ARG A 91 -22.37 -10.89 -14.71
N GLU A 92 -21.70 -10.02 -13.97
CA GLU A 92 -20.92 -8.95 -14.57
C GLU A 92 -19.81 -8.48 -13.64
N LEU A 93 -18.81 -7.92 -14.29
CA LEU A 93 -17.74 -7.16 -13.69
C LEU A 93 -17.93 -5.69 -14.06
N ARG A 94 -17.96 -4.82 -13.05
CA ARG A 94 -17.97 -3.38 -13.17
C ARG A 94 -16.59 -2.84 -12.77
N GLY A 95 -16.07 -1.92 -13.54
CA GLY A 95 -14.79 -1.27 -13.26
C GLY A 95 -14.89 0.24 -13.42
N VAL A 96 -14.25 0.99 -12.54
CA VAL A 96 -14.06 2.44 -12.67
C VAL A 96 -12.64 2.80 -12.30
N SER A 97 -12.12 3.87 -12.90
CA SER A 97 -10.89 4.49 -12.42
C SER A 97 -11.23 5.70 -11.57
N PRO A 98 -10.76 5.78 -10.31
CA PRO A 98 -10.83 7.02 -9.54
C PRO A 98 -10.19 8.22 -10.26
N ARG A 99 -9.19 7.95 -11.12
CA ARG A 99 -8.47 8.98 -11.90
C ARG A 99 -9.16 9.30 -13.24
N ASN A 100 -10.25 8.61 -13.56
CA ASN A 100 -11.11 8.90 -14.70
C ASN A 100 -12.58 8.76 -14.27
N PRO A 101 -13.13 9.78 -13.57
CA PRO A 101 -14.48 9.73 -13.04
C PRO A 101 -15.55 9.71 -14.14
N THR A 102 -15.21 10.03 -15.39
CA THR A 102 -16.17 10.10 -16.51
C THR A 102 -16.37 8.77 -17.19
N ALA A 103 -15.53 7.75 -16.95
CA ALA A 103 -15.60 6.46 -17.62
C ALA A 103 -15.91 5.30 -16.65
N ALA A 104 -16.62 4.30 -17.17
CA ALA A 104 -16.88 3.03 -16.51
C ALA A 104 -16.78 1.87 -17.51
N CYS A 105 -16.34 0.72 -17.04
CA CYS A 105 -16.32 -0.53 -17.80
C CYS A 105 -17.37 -1.48 -17.20
N VAL A 106 -18.14 -2.14 -18.05
CA VAL A 106 -19.07 -3.20 -17.64
C VAL A 106 -18.88 -4.39 -18.57
N LEU A 107 -18.38 -5.49 -18.02
CA LEU A 107 -18.09 -6.72 -18.75
C LEU A 107 -19.03 -7.83 -18.28
N PRO A 108 -19.70 -8.56 -19.19
CA PRO A 108 -20.45 -9.74 -18.80
C PRO A 108 -19.50 -10.85 -18.33
N LEU A 109 -19.89 -11.56 -17.29
CA LEU A 109 -19.23 -12.79 -16.84
C LEU A 109 -20.06 -13.99 -17.29
N THR A 110 -19.40 -14.97 -17.89
CA THR A 110 -20.08 -16.19 -18.36
C THR A 110 -20.03 -17.24 -17.27
N GLY A 111 -21.18 -17.52 -16.64
CA GLY A 111 -21.29 -18.50 -15.57
C GLY A 111 -21.06 -17.92 -14.17
N PRO A 112 -21.00 -18.78 -13.14
CA PRO A 112 -20.86 -18.35 -11.74
C PRO A 112 -19.51 -17.66 -11.50
N LEU A 113 -19.45 -16.77 -10.50
CA LEU A 113 -18.21 -16.10 -10.12
C LEU A 113 -17.22 -17.12 -9.55
N THR A 114 -16.15 -17.35 -10.30
CA THR A 114 -15.01 -18.24 -9.98
C THR A 114 -13.69 -17.50 -10.20
N ASP A 115 -12.60 -18.04 -9.64
CA ASP A 115 -11.25 -17.50 -9.88
C ASP A 115 -10.89 -17.56 -11.37
N GLU A 116 -11.31 -18.61 -12.07
CA GLU A 116 -11.13 -18.75 -13.52
C GLU A 116 -11.90 -17.68 -14.31
N SER A 117 -13.19 -17.47 -14.01
CA SER A 117 -13.99 -16.45 -14.69
C SER A 117 -13.43 -15.04 -14.47
N LEU A 118 -12.85 -14.77 -13.28
CA LEU A 118 -12.17 -13.50 -13.00
C LEU A 118 -10.88 -13.36 -13.82
N ARG A 119 -10.06 -14.40 -13.90
CA ARG A 119 -8.81 -14.39 -14.68
C ARG A 119 -9.03 -14.23 -16.18
N ALA A 120 -10.22 -14.55 -16.69
CA ALA A 120 -10.57 -14.31 -18.09
C ALA A 120 -10.71 -12.81 -18.42
N VAL A 121 -10.99 -11.96 -17.43
CA VAL A 121 -11.26 -10.51 -17.63
C VAL A 121 -10.32 -9.60 -16.86
N LEU A 122 -9.66 -10.09 -15.81
CA LEU A 122 -8.68 -9.37 -15.01
C LEU A 122 -7.28 -9.96 -15.19
N PRO A 123 -6.23 -9.14 -15.14
CA PRO A 123 -4.89 -9.66 -14.97
C PRO A 123 -4.80 -10.49 -13.67
N PRO A 124 -3.91 -11.49 -13.57
CA PRO A 124 -3.76 -12.29 -12.36
C PRO A 124 -3.47 -11.40 -11.15
N ILE A 125 -4.34 -11.47 -10.14
CA ILE A 125 -4.18 -10.74 -8.88
C ILE A 125 -3.51 -11.69 -7.88
N PRO A 126 -2.30 -11.37 -7.37
CA PRO A 126 -1.52 -12.30 -6.54
C PRO A 126 -2.02 -12.29 -5.08
N VAL A 127 -3.31 -12.53 -4.88
CA VAL A 127 -3.96 -12.50 -3.57
C VAL A 127 -4.77 -13.79 -3.38
N PRO A 128 -4.30 -14.75 -2.56
CA PRO A 128 -4.88 -16.10 -2.44
C PRO A 128 -6.31 -16.13 -1.94
N ASN A 129 -6.70 -15.16 -1.09
CA ASN A 129 -8.01 -15.13 -0.46
C ASN A 129 -9.17 -15.04 -1.46
N ILE A 130 -8.95 -14.48 -2.66
CA ILE A 130 -9.93 -14.45 -3.75
C ILE A 130 -10.27 -15.89 -4.16
N ALA A 131 -9.25 -16.70 -4.47
CA ALA A 131 -9.44 -18.09 -4.88
C ALA A 131 -10.05 -18.94 -3.77
N TRP A 132 -9.62 -18.71 -2.52
CA TRP A 132 -10.14 -19.43 -1.36
C TRP A 132 -11.61 -19.12 -1.08
N ALA A 133 -12.01 -17.85 -1.17
CA ALA A 133 -13.39 -17.41 -0.95
C ALA A 133 -14.34 -17.88 -2.06
N LEU A 134 -13.91 -17.88 -3.32
CA LEU A 134 -14.74 -18.33 -4.46
C LEU A 134 -14.85 -19.85 -4.58
N GLY A 135 -14.02 -20.59 -3.85
CA GLY A 135 -14.04 -22.05 -3.90
C GLY A 135 -13.64 -22.62 -5.26
N GLY A 136 -12.62 -22.02 -5.91
CA GLY A 136 -11.96 -22.67 -7.06
C GLY A 136 -11.39 -24.04 -6.68
N GLU A 137 -10.88 -24.80 -7.65
CA GLU A 137 -10.24 -26.09 -7.41
C GLU A 137 -9.01 -25.94 -6.48
N VAL A 138 -9.25 -25.97 -5.17
CA VAL A 138 -8.19 -25.99 -4.15
C VAL A 138 -7.60 -27.39 -4.03
N VAL A 139 -8.36 -28.39 -4.51
CA VAL A 139 -8.02 -29.80 -4.70
C VAL A 139 -8.45 -30.14 -6.13
N GLY A 140 -7.53 -30.02 -7.09
CA GLY A 140 -7.83 -30.17 -8.53
C GLY A 140 -7.58 -31.58 -9.04
N GLU A 141 -8.04 -31.86 -10.27
CA GLU A 141 -7.63 -33.08 -10.99
C GLU A 141 -6.10 -33.08 -11.17
N GLY A 142 -5.42 -33.99 -10.47
CA GLY A 142 -3.96 -34.10 -10.45
C GLY A 142 -3.27 -33.54 -9.21
N ALA A 143 -3.99 -32.94 -8.26
CA ALA A 143 -3.45 -32.64 -6.94
C ALA A 143 -3.05 -33.94 -6.24
N ARG A 144 -1.78 -34.06 -5.83
CA ARG A 144 -1.37 -35.20 -4.99
C ARG A 144 -1.98 -35.02 -3.60
N GLU A 145 -2.22 -36.14 -2.92
CA GLU A 145 -2.70 -36.12 -1.54
C GLU A 145 -1.82 -35.21 -0.67
N GLY A 146 -2.42 -34.21 -0.02
CA GLY A 146 -1.71 -33.21 0.79
C GLY A 146 -1.14 -31.99 0.03
N GLU A 147 -1.43 -31.83 -1.26
CA GLU A 147 -1.11 -30.61 -2.02
C GLU A 147 -2.32 -29.66 -2.13
N PHE A 148 -2.05 -28.36 -1.96
CA PHE A 148 -3.07 -27.31 -1.99
C PHE A 148 -2.67 -26.19 -2.94
N LEU A 149 -3.64 -25.65 -3.68
CA LEU A 149 -3.40 -24.48 -4.52
C LEU A 149 -3.33 -23.20 -3.65
N VAL A 150 -2.18 -22.53 -3.69
CA VAL A 150 -1.92 -21.27 -2.98
C VAL A 150 -1.46 -20.22 -4.00
N PRO A 151 -2.37 -19.44 -4.61
CA PRO A 151 -1.96 -18.34 -5.48
C PRO A 151 -1.21 -17.26 -4.69
N PRO A 152 -0.18 -16.61 -5.25
CA PRO A 152 0.41 -16.81 -6.57
C PRO A 152 1.49 -17.91 -6.63
N VAL A 153 1.81 -18.59 -5.53
CA VAL A 153 2.95 -19.52 -5.44
C VAL A 153 2.68 -20.91 -6.03
N GLY A 154 1.43 -21.24 -6.35
CA GLY A 154 1.05 -22.49 -7.04
C GLY A 154 0.70 -23.62 -6.07
N TRP A 155 0.89 -24.88 -6.50
CA TRP A 155 0.64 -26.07 -5.67
C TRP A 155 1.69 -26.20 -4.57
N VAL A 156 1.25 -26.32 -3.33
CA VAL A 156 2.09 -26.38 -2.14
C VAL A 156 1.78 -27.65 -1.38
N ARG A 157 2.81 -28.45 -1.10
CA ARG A 157 2.74 -29.55 -0.14
C ARG A 157 3.02 -29.00 1.25
N LEU A 158 2.07 -29.14 2.17
CA LEU A 158 2.23 -28.66 3.55
C LEU A 158 2.86 -29.76 4.42
N ASP A 159 3.96 -29.42 5.08
CA ASP A 159 4.77 -30.36 5.85
C ASP A 159 4.57 -30.21 7.37
N SER A 160 4.33 -28.99 7.87
CA SER A 160 4.15 -28.75 9.31
C SER A 160 3.16 -27.63 9.64
N VAL A 161 2.62 -27.70 10.86
CA VAL A 161 1.83 -26.63 11.50
C VAL A 161 2.47 -26.29 12.83
N GLU A 162 2.88 -25.04 13.00
CA GLU A 162 3.61 -24.55 14.15
C GLU A 162 2.89 -23.34 14.75
N PRO A 163 2.44 -23.39 16.02
CA PRO A 163 1.93 -22.20 16.70
C PRO A 163 3.07 -21.19 16.90
N ARG A 164 2.78 -19.90 16.79
CA ARG A 164 3.71 -18.81 17.07
C ARG A 164 3.37 -18.17 18.43
N PRO A 165 3.94 -18.70 19.53
CA PRO A 165 3.61 -18.22 20.87
C PRO A 165 3.89 -16.72 21.00
N GLY A 166 2.96 -16.00 21.65
CA GLY A 166 3.05 -14.56 21.87
C GLY A 166 2.50 -13.68 20.74
N MET A 167 2.16 -14.25 19.57
CA MET A 167 1.54 -13.50 18.47
C MET A 167 0.10 -13.91 18.16
N GLY A 168 -0.43 -14.98 18.75
CA GLY A 168 -1.77 -15.49 18.43
C GLY A 168 -1.89 -15.95 16.97
N HIS A 169 -0.80 -16.43 16.38
CA HIS A 169 -0.73 -16.83 14.98
C HIS A 169 -0.32 -18.31 14.86
N ILE A 170 -0.72 -18.93 13.75
CA ILE A 170 -0.29 -20.28 13.34
C ILE A 170 0.48 -20.16 12.02
N ALA A 171 1.62 -20.84 11.91
CA ALA A 171 2.38 -20.96 10.68
C ALA A 171 2.24 -22.36 10.08
N LEU A 172 1.79 -22.44 8.83
CA LEU A 172 1.82 -23.65 8.01
C LEU A 172 3.03 -23.54 7.08
N ARG A 173 3.94 -24.51 7.18
CA ARG A 173 5.15 -24.56 6.35
C ARG A 173 5.04 -25.67 5.34
N GLY A 174 5.51 -25.40 4.14
CA GLY A 174 5.49 -26.34 3.06
C GLY A 174 6.50 -25.99 1.98
N SER A 175 6.37 -26.66 0.85
CA SER A 175 7.22 -26.43 -0.31
C SER A 175 6.44 -26.58 -1.61
N ASN A 176 6.95 -25.90 -2.63
CA ASN A 176 6.58 -26.10 -4.02
C ASN A 176 7.88 -26.41 -4.82
N PRO A 177 7.80 -26.72 -6.14
CA PRO A 177 8.99 -26.96 -6.96
C PRO A 177 9.99 -25.79 -7.03
N LEU A 178 9.60 -24.58 -6.63
CA LEU A 178 10.41 -23.36 -6.69
C LEU A 178 11.05 -22.99 -5.34
N GLY A 179 10.67 -23.65 -4.25
CA GLY A 179 11.25 -23.43 -2.93
C GLY A 179 10.26 -23.52 -1.76
N PRO A 180 10.68 -23.04 -0.58
CA PRO A 180 9.85 -23.08 0.61
C PRO A 180 8.70 -22.08 0.54
N VAL A 181 7.57 -22.46 1.13
CA VAL A 181 6.39 -21.62 1.29
C VAL A 181 6.01 -21.56 2.78
N GLU A 182 5.71 -20.35 3.26
CA GLU A 182 5.21 -20.14 4.62
C GLU A 182 3.89 -19.36 4.58
N ILE A 183 2.84 -19.96 5.14
CA ILE A 183 1.51 -19.38 5.30
C ILE A 183 1.32 -19.09 6.79
N VAL A 184 1.10 -17.83 7.16
CA VAL A 184 0.85 -17.43 8.55
C VAL A 184 -0.56 -16.90 8.65
N VAL A 185 -1.35 -17.47 9.56
CA VAL A 185 -2.74 -17.08 9.82
C VAL A 185 -2.94 -16.67 11.26
N ASP A 186 -3.95 -15.85 11.50
CA ASP A 186 -4.43 -15.52 12.84
C ASP A 186 -5.15 -16.75 13.43
N GLU A 187 -4.80 -17.13 14.66
CA GLU A 187 -5.31 -18.34 15.30
C GLU A 187 -6.82 -18.26 15.59
N SER A 188 -7.32 -17.07 15.91
CA SER A 188 -8.72 -16.86 16.32
C SER A 188 -9.68 -16.73 15.15
N THR A 189 -9.22 -16.14 14.04
CA THR A 189 -10.03 -15.84 12.86
C THR A 189 -9.73 -16.75 11.68
N HIS A 190 -8.61 -17.48 11.72
CA HIS A 190 -8.05 -18.27 10.62
C HIS A 190 -7.80 -17.46 9.33
N MET A 191 -7.75 -16.14 9.44
CA MET A 191 -7.48 -15.23 8.33
C MET A 191 -5.98 -15.16 8.03
N LEU A 192 -5.64 -15.05 6.75
CA LEU A 192 -4.26 -14.88 6.33
C LEU A 192 -3.67 -13.58 6.89
N VAL A 193 -2.48 -13.67 7.46
CA VAL A 193 -1.67 -12.55 7.97
C VAL A 193 -0.42 -12.36 7.11
N ARG A 194 0.21 -13.46 6.69
CA ARG A 194 1.40 -13.42 5.82
C ARG A 194 1.48 -14.63 4.91
N LEU A 195 1.95 -14.43 3.68
CA LEU A 195 2.36 -15.50 2.77
C LEU A 195 3.75 -15.16 2.22
N THR A 196 4.69 -16.09 2.34
CA THR A 196 6.01 -15.99 1.73
C THR A 196 6.23 -17.17 0.80
N GLY A 197 6.78 -16.93 -0.40
CA GLY A 197 7.20 -18.00 -1.30
C GLY A 197 7.92 -17.48 -2.55
N THR A 198 8.09 -18.38 -3.53
CA THR A 198 8.77 -18.10 -4.79
C THR A 198 7.77 -18.18 -5.95
N LEU A 199 7.80 -17.21 -6.87
CA LEU A 199 6.97 -17.18 -8.07
C LEU A 199 7.67 -17.85 -9.26
N SER A 200 6.89 -18.45 -10.15
CA SER A 200 7.36 -18.96 -11.45
C SER A 200 7.80 -17.78 -12.33
N GLY A 201 9.08 -17.74 -12.70
CA GLY A 201 9.71 -16.62 -13.41
C GLY A 201 11.19 -16.47 -13.01
N PRO A 202 11.83 -15.30 -13.22
CA PRO A 202 13.19 -15.05 -12.76
C PRO A 202 13.26 -15.02 -11.22
N ALA A 203 13.32 -16.19 -10.58
CA ALA A 203 13.46 -16.43 -9.14
C ALA A 203 12.97 -15.28 -8.23
N LEU A 204 11.72 -14.86 -8.43
CA LEU A 204 11.13 -13.73 -7.70
C LEU A 204 10.62 -14.23 -6.36
N ARG A 205 11.12 -13.65 -5.26
CA ARG A 205 10.54 -13.87 -3.93
C ARG A 205 9.32 -12.96 -3.78
N VAL A 206 8.21 -13.53 -3.32
CA VAL A 206 7.01 -12.79 -2.98
C VAL A 206 6.79 -12.83 -1.47
N GLU A 207 6.50 -11.66 -0.90
CA GLU A 207 6.07 -11.48 0.47
C GLU A 207 4.74 -10.74 0.44
N LEU A 208 3.68 -11.42 0.88
CA LEU A 208 2.37 -10.83 1.04
C LEU A 208 2.10 -10.63 2.53
N ALA A 209 1.71 -9.43 2.92
CA ALA A 209 1.26 -9.11 4.27
C ALA A 209 -0.19 -8.65 4.23
N PHE A 210 -1.01 -9.16 5.14
CA PHE A 210 -2.44 -8.94 5.17
C PHE A 210 -2.85 -8.26 6.48
N ARG A 211 -3.78 -7.32 6.36
CA ARG A 211 -4.42 -6.66 7.50
C ARG A 211 -5.93 -6.72 7.33
N GLY A 212 -6.64 -7.18 8.36
CA GLY A 212 -8.09 -7.12 8.40
C GLY A 212 -8.59 -5.68 8.26
N ALA A 213 -9.62 -5.51 7.45
CA ALA A 213 -10.40 -4.28 7.35
C ALA A 213 -11.85 -4.57 7.74
N ASP A 214 -12.58 -3.55 8.18
CA ASP A 214 -14.02 -3.69 8.42
C ASP A 214 -14.78 -3.64 7.08
N PRO A 215 -15.53 -4.70 6.71
CA PRO A 215 -16.36 -4.71 5.50
C PRO A 215 -17.33 -3.52 5.42
N GLY A 216 -17.85 -3.05 6.56
CA GLY A 216 -18.83 -1.95 6.62
C GLY A 216 -18.24 -0.54 6.58
N SER A 217 -16.92 -0.40 6.72
CA SER A 217 -16.27 0.91 6.91
C SER A 217 -16.20 1.79 5.65
N LYS A 218 -16.45 1.24 4.46
CA LYS A 218 -16.35 1.95 3.18
C LYS A 218 -17.44 1.48 2.21
N SER A 219 -17.87 2.34 1.29
CA SER A 219 -18.67 1.89 0.15
C SER A 219 -17.78 1.08 -0.80
N TRP A 220 -18.14 -0.18 -1.03
CA TRP A 220 -17.47 -1.08 -1.97
C TRP A 220 -18.17 -1.18 -3.32
N ALA A 221 -19.33 -0.53 -3.45
CA ALA A 221 -20.08 -0.48 -4.69
C ALA A 221 -19.36 0.41 -5.71
N VAL A 222 -19.30 -0.07 -6.95
CA VAL A 222 -18.79 0.70 -8.09
C VAL A 222 -19.95 1.44 -8.74
N GLU A 223 -19.97 2.76 -8.54
CA GLU A 223 -20.96 3.65 -9.13
C GLU A 223 -20.65 3.93 -10.60
N ILE A 224 -21.54 3.47 -11.49
CA ILE A 224 -21.40 3.61 -12.95
C ILE A 224 -22.36 4.63 -13.58
N GLU A 225 -23.29 5.17 -12.79
CA GLU A 225 -24.30 6.10 -13.29
C GLU A 225 -23.66 7.42 -13.75
N GLY A 226 -24.11 7.94 -14.89
CA GLY A 226 -23.57 9.17 -15.50
C GLY A 226 -22.18 9.02 -16.15
N ARG A 227 -21.60 7.81 -16.18
CA ARG A 227 -20.29 7.56 -16.79
C ARG A 227 -20.41 7.00 -18.20
N GLU A 228 -19.48 7.39 -19.07
CA GLU A 228 -19.29 6.84 -20.41
C GLU A 228 -18.83 5.38 -20.32
N ARG A 229 -19.43 4.50 -21.11
CA ARG A 229 -19.05 3.09 -21.13
C ARG A 229 -17.86 2.84 -22.05
N VAL A 230 -16.81 2.25 -21.49
CA VAL A 230 -15.63 1.78 -22.24
C VAL A 230 -15.66 0.25 -22.37
N PRO A 231 -15.08 -0.34 -23.45
CA PRO A 231 -15.24 -1.76 -23.75
C PRO A 231 -14.30 -2.67 -22.95
N SER A 232 -13.25 -2.14 -22.32
CA SER A 232 -12.30 -2.93 -21.53
C SER A 232 -11.80 -2.19 -20.29
N LEU A 233 -11.30 -2.94 -19.30
CA LEU A 233 -10.66 -2.33 -18.12
C LEU A 233 -9.38 -1.58 -18.47
N SER A 234 -8.66 -1.98 -19.51
CA SER A 234 -7.47 -1.26 -20.01
C SER A 234 -7.79 0.10 -20.62
N ASP A 235 -9.05 0.34 -21.00
CA ASP A 235 -9.51 1.63 -21.51
C ASP A 235 -9.88 2.61 -20.39
N LEU A 236 -9.94 2.15 -19.12
CA LEU A 236 -10.07 3.00 -17.94
C LEU A 236 -8.74 3.69 -17.61
N LYS A 237 -8.15 4.34 -18.61
CA LYS A 237 -6.91 5.10 -18.46
C LYS A 237 -7.19 6.31 -17.56
N PRO A 238 -6.26 6.65 -16.65
CA PRO A 238 -6.31 7.92 -15.93
C PRO A 238 -6.49 9.07 -16.92
N LEU A 239 -7.32 10.05 -16.56
CA LEU A 239 -7.33 11.29 -17.33
C LEU A 239 -5.96 11.95 -17.19
N PRO A 240 -5.43 12.54 -18.27
CA PRO A 240 -4.16 13.23 -18.20
C PRO A 240 -4.26 14.33 -17.14
N ALA A 241 -3.22 14.44 -16.30
CA ALA A 241 -3.05 15.59 -15.43
C ALA A 241 -3.09 16.87 -16.28
N GLU A 242 -3.67 17.94 -15.72
CA GLU A 242 -3.71 19.23 -16.40
C GLU A 242 -2.28 19.78 -16.60
N VAL A 243 -1.42 19.59 -15.61
CA VAL A 243 -0.02 20.00 -15.64
C VAL A 243 0.86 18.76 -15.83
N GLN A 244 1.56 18.70 -16.96
CA GLN A 244 2.44 17.60 -17.35
C GLN A 244 3.91 17.94 -17.09
N PRO A 245 4.80 16.94 -16.92
CA PRO A 245 6.23 17.18 -16.87
C PRO A 245 6.72 18.03 -18.05
N GLY A 246 7.58 19.00 -17.77
CA GLY A 246 8.05 20.03 -18.72
C GLY A 246 7.18 21.28 -18.80
N ALA A 247 5.99 21.30 -18.17
CA ALA A 247 5.16 22.50 -18.11
C ALA A 247 5.55 23.42 -16.95
N GLN A 248 5.40 24.74 -17.14
CA GLN A 248 5.53 25.70 -16.06
C GLN A 248 4.43 25.46 -15.01
N VAL A 249 4.82 25.26 -13.75
CA VAL A 249 3.87 25.29 -12.64
C VAL A 249 3.40 26.74 -12.48
N GLY A 250 2.16 27.00 -12.90
CA GLY A 250 1.55 28.32 -12.74
C GLY A 250 1.49 28.75 -11.27
N SER A 251 1.14 30.02 -11.02
CA SER A 251 1.02 30.51 -9.64
C SER A 251 0.06 29.64 -8.82
N LEU A 252 0.56 29.11 -7.69
CA LEU A 252 -0.19 28.28 -6.76
C LEU A 252 -0.93 29.12 -5.69
N SER A 253 -0.79 30.46 -5.73
CA SER A 253 -1.36 31.42 -4.78
C SER A 253 -1.13 30.99 -3.32
N LEU A 254 0.12 30.68 -2.98
CA LEU A 254 0.51 30.20 -1.66
C LEU A 254 0.67 31.37 -0.69
N MET A 255 0.37 31.11 0.57
CA MET A 255 0.51 32.08 1.66
C MET A 255 1.29 31.47 2.83
N GLY A 256 2.07 32.32 3.49
CA GLY A 256 2.73 32.01 4.75
C GLY A 256 1.72 31.90 5.90
N THR A 257 2.21 31.44 7.05
CA THR A 257 1.42 31.33 8.29
C THR A 257 1.01 32.69 8.86
N ASP A 258 1.70 33.76 8.46
CA ASP A 258 1.42 35.16 8.73
C ASP A 258 0.47 35.80 7.69
N LEU A 259 -0.07 35.00 6.77
CA LEU A 259 -0.93 35.42 5.65
C LEU A 259 -0.21 36.28 4.60
N SER A 260 1.13 36.37 4.64
CA SER A 260 1.90 37.02 3.58
C SER A 260 1.94 36.15 2.31
N PRO A 261 1.97 36.75 1.11
CA PRO A 261 2.15 35.97 -0.12
C PRO A 261 3.48 35.21 -0.10
N TRP A 262 3.44 33.92 -0.42
CA TRP A 262 4.62 33.09 -0.55
C TRP A 262 4.83 32.69 -2.01
N LEU A 263 5.98 33.07 -2.56
CA LEU A 263 6.33 32.82 -3.96
C LEU A 263 7.39 31.73 -4.07
N LEU A 264 7.03 30.65 -4.77
CA LEU A 264 7.92 29.50 -5.00
C LEU A 264 9.23 29.92 -5.66
N ALA A 265 9.15 30.73 -6.72
CA ALA A 265 10.31 31.18 -7.48
C ALA A 265 11.28 32.01 -6.62
N ASP A 266 10.77 32.86 -5.73
CA ASP A 266 11.61 33.66 -4.84
C ASP A 266 12.31 32.77 -3.81
N THR A 267 11.58 31.84 -3.20
CA THR A 267 12.18 30.89 -2.25
C THR A 267 13.21 29.99 -2.92
N MET A 268 12.95 29.50 -4.13
CA MET A 268 13.90 28.67 -4.88
C MET A 268 15.18 29.46 -5.21
N ARG A 269 15.06 30.73 -5.61
CA ARG A 269 16.22 31.62 -5.83
C ARG A 269 17.00 31.90 -4.55
N GLU A 270 16.32 32.12 -3.43
CA GLU A 270 16.96 32.26 -2.12
C GLU A 270 17.73 30.99 -1.74
N GLN A 271 17.15 29.81 -1.94
CA GLN A 271 17.83 28.54 -1.71
C GLN A 271 19.06 28.38 -2.62
N ALA A 272 18.98 28.86 -3.87
CA ALA A 272 20.10 28.88 -4.79
C ALA A 272 21.25 29.79 -4.37
N ALA A 273 20.92 30.93 -3.76
CA ALA A 273 21.92 31.87 -3.27
C ALA A 273 22.69 31.39 -2.04
N ILE A 274 22.23 30.35 -1.32
CA ILE A 274 22.94 29.78 -0.17
C ILE A 274 24.25 29.13 -0.67
N PRO A 275 25.43 29.65 -0.28
CA PRO A 275 26.71 29.08 -0.69
C PRO A 275 26.83 27.64 -0.19
N THR A 276 27.29 26.72 -1.05
CA THR A 276 27.53 25.35 -0.65
C THR A 276 28.96 24.92 -0.98
N GLU A 277 29.63 24.29 -0.01
CA GLU A 277 31.00 23.77 -0.17
C GLU A 277 31.08 22.58 -1.15
N ALA A 278 29.94 22.04 -1.59
CA ALA A 278 29.81 20.73 -2.20
C ALA A 278 29.47 20.74 -3.71
N GLY A 279 29.52 21.90 -4.38
CA GLY A 279 29.30 22.02 -5.84
C GLY A 279 27.91 22.54 -6.26
N GLU A 280 27.78 22.80 -7.57
CA GLU A 280 26.63 23.48 -8.22
C GLU A 280 25.58 22.51 -8.78
N GLY A 281 25.24 21.45 -8.05
CA GLY A 281 24.16 20.54 -8.46
C GLY A 281 22.81 21.28 -8.62
N PRO A 282 21.90 20.79 -9.48
CA PRO A 282 20.62 21.45 -9.74
C PRO A 282 19.77 21.49 -8.47
N ILE A 283 18.92 22.52 -8.36
CA ILE A 283 18.06 22.73 -7.19
C ILE A 283 16.64 22.34 -7.55
N LEU A 284 16.10 21.42 -6.76
CA LEU A 284 14.78 20.86 -6.92
C LEU A 284 13.89 21.25 -5.75
N GLY A 285 12.67 21.66 -6.02
CA GLY A 285 11.63 21.91 -5.03
C GLY A 285 10.67 20.74 -4.95
N ALA A 286 10.49 20.16 -3.76
CA ALA A 286 9.48 19.16 -3.45
C ALA A 286 8.36 19.80 -2.62
N LEU A 287 7.24 20.09 -3.27
CA LEU A 287 6.04 20.61 -2.62
C LEU A 287 5.15 19.45 -2.22
N VAL A 288 5.03 19.19 -0.93
CA VAL A 288 4.13 18.16 -0.38
C VAL A 288 2.76 18.78 -0.18
N VAL A 289 1.94 18.73 -1.23
CA VAL A 289 0.60 19.31 -1.26
C VAL A 289 -0.40 18.31 -0.70
N TYR A 290 -1.25 18.71 0.24
CA TYR A 290 -2.28 17.83 0.81
C TYR A 290 -3.52 18.60 1.20
N ARG A 291 -4.68 17.96 1.10
CA ARG A 291 -5.94 18.54 1.54
C ARG A 291 -6.05 18.43 3.07
N SER A 292 -6.13 19.55 3.77
CA SER A 292 -6.09 19.58 5.25
C SER A 292 -7.26 18.86 5.91
N SER A 293 -8.43 18.83 5.25
CA SER A 293 -9.64 18.16 5.74
C SER A 293 -9.78 16.71 5.32
N ALA A 294 -8.94 16.22 4.39
CA ALA A 294 -9.02 14.85 3.92
C ALA A 294 -8.49 13.88 5.00
N PRO A 295 -9.26 12.83 5.37
CA PRO A 295 -8.83 11.87 6.38
C PRO A 295 -7.47 11.25 6.06
N GLY A 296 -6.53 11.37 7.00
CA GLY A 296 -5.17 10.81 6.89
C GLY A 296 -4.23 11.53 5.91
N ALA A 297 -4.66 12.62 5.26
CA ALA A 297 -3.82 13.36 4.32
C ALA A 297 -2.69 14.12 5.01
N GLU A 298 -2.97 14.74 6.16
CA GLU A 298 -1.94 15.42 6.96
C GLU A 298 -0.90 14.43 7.51
N ASP A 299 -1.32 13.29 8.06
CA ASP A 299 -0.41 12.22 8.51
C ASP A 299 0.46 11.69 7.37
N ALA A 300 -0.14 11.51 6.19
CA ALA A 300 0.59 11.12 5.00
C ALA A 300 1.63 12.17 4.60
N ALA A 301 1.27 13.46 4.63
CA ALA A 301 2.17 14.56 4.32
C ALA A 301 3.33 14.63 5.32
N PHE A 302 3.05 14.42 6.62
CA PHE A 302 4.09 14.32 7.65
C PHE A 302 5.09 13.20 7.37
N GLN A 303 4.58 12.01 7.02
CA GLN A 303 5.43 10.86 6.67
C GLN A 303 6.24 11.15 5.41
N ALA A 304 5.64 11.71 4.36
CA ALA A 304 6.31 12.07 3.12
C ALA A 304 7.42 13.10 3.35
N CYS A 305 7.16 14.18 4.09
CA CYS A 305 8.19 15.14 4.48
C CYS A 305 9.32 14.47 5.28
N GLY A 306 9.00 13.54 6.18
CA GLY A 306 9.98 12.75 6.94
C GLY A 306 10.89 11.89 6.04
N SER A 307 10.31 11.12 5.12
CA SER A 307 11.05 10.28 4.16
C SER A 307 11.87 11.14 3.20
N LEU A 308 11.32 12.25 2.70
CA LEU A 308 12.03 13.21 1.84
C LEU A 308 13.20 13.88 2.57
N ARG A 309 13.08 14.24 3.85
CA ARG A 309 14.20 14.78 4.64
C ARG A 309 15.34 13.77 4.79
N SER A 310 14.99 12.51 5.04
CA SER A 310 15.98 11.43 5.10
C SER A 310 16.70 11.27 3.76
N HIS A 311 15.95 11.36 2.65
CA HIS A 311 16.52 11.31 1.31
C HIS A 311 17.37 12.55 0.98
N LYS A 312 16.93 13.76 1.37
CA LYS A 312 17.72 14.98 1.25
C LYS A 312 19.07 14.84 1.95
N LYS A 313 19.11 14.31 3.18
CA LYS A 313 20.38 14.03 3.89
C LYS A 313 21.27 13.05 3.14
N PHE A 314 20.68 12.04 2.48
CA PHE A 314 21.41 11.13 1.62
C PHE A 314 22.00 11.84 0.39
N LEU A 315 21.22 12.65 -0.32
CA LEU A 315 21.69 13.45 -1.46
C LEU A 315 22.79 14.43 -1.05
N ASP A 316 22.62 15.13 0.08
CA ASP A 316 23.63 16.05 0.62
C ASP A 316 24.94 15.31 0.96
N ARG A 317 24.86 14.11 1.55
CA ARG A 317 26.05 13.28 1.81
C ARG A 317 26.71 12.85 0.50
N LYS A 318 25.93 12.34 -0.47
CA LYS A 318 26.44 11.93 -1.78
C LYS A 318 27.15 13.09 -2.49
N ARG A 319 26.58 14.29 -2.39
CA ARG A 319 27.16 15.52 -2.95
C ARG A 319 28.52 15.84 -2.34
N LEU A 320 28.64 15.74 -1.02
CA LEU A 320 29.89 15.99 -0.30
C LEU A 320 30.98 14.94 -0.56
N THR A 321 30.62 13.68 -0.74
CA THR A 321 31.60 12.58 -0.72
C THR A 321 31.88 11.94 -2.07
N ALA A 322 31.00 12.07 -3.05
CA ALA A 322 31.07 11.26 -4.27
C ALA A 322 30.77 12.05 -5.56
N ASP A 323 29.75 12.91 -5.56
CA ASP A 323 29.21 13.48 -6.79
C ASP A 323 28.65 14.89 -6.58
N PRO A 324 29.47 15.95 -6.81
CA PRO A 324 29.06 17.34 -6.68
C PRO A 324 27.86 17.75 -7.55
N ALA A 325 27.56 17.01 -8.62
CA ALA A 325 26.42 17.27 -9.49
C ALA A 325 25.10 16.72 -8.92
N THR A 326 25.14 16.01 -7.79
CA THR A 326 23.93 15.50 -7.12
C THR A 326 22.98 16.65 -6.75
N PRO A 327 21.67 16.54 -7.08
CA PRO A 327 20.71 17.61 -6.84
C PRO A 327 20.57 18.00 -5.37
N ARG A 328 20.26 19.28 -5.15
CA ARG A 328 19.82 19.84 -3.87
C ARG A 328 18.31 19.79 -3.80
N LEU A 329 17.78 19.16 -2.75
CA LEU A 329 16.33 19.07 -2.54
C LEU A 329 15.86 20.07 -1.47
N PHE A 330 14.97 20.98 -1.85
CA PHE A 330 14.19 21.83 -0.97
C PHE A 330 12.82 21.19 -0.75
N ILE A 331 12.34 21.13 0.49
CA ILE A 331 11.06 20.46 0.83
C ILE A 331 10.14 21.49 1.48
N ARG A 332 8.87 21.54 1.04
CA ARG A 332 7.88 22.44 1.63
C ARG A 332 6.51 21.75 1.73
N PRO A 333 5.94 21.59 2.92
CA PRO A 333 4.54 21.19 3.05
C PRO A 333 3.61 22.32 2.63
N VAL A 334 2.56 21.97 1.88
CA VAL A 334 1.55 22.88 1.35
C VAL A 334 0.16 22.35 1.73
N ALA A 335 -0.50 23.01 2.66
CA ALA A 335 -1.87 22.66 3.03
C ALA A 335 -2.87 23.33 2.10
N VAL A 336 -3.80 22.54 1.60
CA VAL A 336 -4.88 22.99 0.72
C VAL A 336 -6.18 22.97 1.51
N PHE A 337 -6.76 24.15 1.68
CA PHE A 337 -8.07 24.33 2.31
C PHE A 337 -9.14 24.47 1.22
N GLU A 338 -10.31 23.86 1.46
CA GLU A 338 -11.50 24.30 0.75
C GLU A 338 -11.92 25.67 1.27
N LEU A 339 -12.51 26.50 0.40
CA LEU A 339 -12.90 27.86 0.78
C LEU A 339 -13.80 27.93 2.03
N PRO A 340 -14.79 27.03 2.25
CA PRO A 340 -15.61 27.03 3.45
C PRO A 340 -14.87 26.61 4.72
N GLU A 341 -13.74 25.91 4.57
CA GLU A 341 -12.93 25.39 5.69
C GLU A 341 -11.86 26.40 6.12
N PHE A 342 -11.59 27.41 5.29
CA PHE A 342 -10.53 28.36 5.53
C PHE A 342 -10.88 29.38 6.63
N SER A 343 -9.96 29.52 7.59
CA SER A 343 -9.93 30.66 8.50
C SER A 343 -8.49 30.95 8.95
N PRO A 344 -8.18 32.19 9.38
CA PRO A 344 -6.89 32.50 9.99
C PRO A 344 -6.58 31.68 11.25
N GLY A 345 -7.61 31.15 11.92
CA GLY A 345 -7.46 30.21 13.03
C GLY A 345 -6.96 28.85 12.56
N ALA A 346 -7.60 28.29 11.53
CA ALA A 346 -7.21 27.00 10.93
C ALA A 346 -5.76 27.01 10.41
N ALA A 347 -5.32 28.11 9.78
CA ALA A 347 -3.94 28.25 9.31
C ALA A 347 -2.92 28.29 10.47
N ARG A 348 -3.26 28.93 11.60
CA ARG A 348 -2.41 28.96 12.80
C ARG A 348 -2.38 27.62 13.52
N GLU A 349 -3.51 26.94 13.64
CA GLU A 349 -3.58 25.58 14.20
C GLU A 349 -2.75 24.60 13.38
N LEU A 350 -2.83 24.68 12.05
CA LEU A 350 -1.98 23.92 11.15
C LEU A 350 -0.50 24.22 11.43
N ALA A 351 -0.09 25.49 11.47
CA ALA A 351 1.28 25.87 11.76
C ALA A 351 1.77 25.30 13.10
N ALA A 352 0.91 25.29 14.13
CA ALA A 352 1.22 24.73 15.44
C ALA A 352 1.46 23.21 15.37
N ARG A 353 0.70 22.46 14.56
CA ARG A 353 0.90 21.02 14.36
C ARG A 353 2.24 20.70 13.68
N TRP A 354 2.70 21.58 12.79
CA TRP A 354 3.98 21.42 12.09
C TRP A 354 5.20 21.95 12.85
N ALA A 355 5.00 22.80 13.88
CA ALA A 355 6.09 23.48 14.60
C ALA A 355 7.17 22.53 15.15
N GLY A 356 6.82 21.29 15.50
CA GLY A 356 7.77 20.28 16.01
C GLY A 356 8.60 19.56 14.94
N THR A 357 8.32 19.77 13.65
CA THR A 357 8.95 19.04 12.55
C THR A 357 10.14 19.76 11.91
N GLY A 358 10.30 21.06 12.21
CA GLY A 358 11.26 21.93 11.54
C GLY A 358 10.80 22.42 10.16
N ASP A 359 9.61 22.02 9.69
CA ASP A 359 9.02 22.57 8.48
C ASP A 359 8.04 23.70 8.82
N THR A 360 7.99 24.72 7.97
CA THR A 360 6.94 25.74 8.02
C THR A 360 5.98 25.47 6.88
N PRO A 361 4.73 25.05 7.15
CA PRO A 361 3.75 24.85 6.10
C PRO A 361 3.38 26.19 5.49
N VAL A 362 3.19 26.19 4.17
CA VAL A 362 2.45 27.23 3.48
C VAL A 362 1.07 26.70 3.17
N TRP A 363 0.13 27.57 2.80
CA TRP A 363 -1.22 27.14 2.52
C TRP A 363 -1.84 27.87 1.34
N THR A 364 -2.94 27.33 0.83
CA THR A 364 -3.73 27.90 -0.27
C THR A 364 -5.20 27.52 -0.10
N SER A 365 -6.10 28.38 -0.58
CA SER A 365 -7.54 28.17 -0.58
C SER A 365 -8.08 27.64 -1.91
N ALA A 366 -7.19 27.16 -2.79
CA ALA A 366 -7.54 26.66 -4.12
C ALA A 366 -8.33 25.33 -4.09
N GLY A 367 -8.50 24.70 -2.92
CA GLY A 367 -9.28 23.48 -2.75
C GLY A 367 -8.72 22.27 -3.51
N GLN A 368 -9.49 21.18 -3.53
CA GLN A 368 -9.15 19.93 -4.21
C GLN A 368 -8.76 20.12 -5.68
N ALA A 369 -9.32 21.14 -6.34
CA ALA A 369 -8.99 21.49 -7.71
C ALA A 369 -7.49 21.68 -7.92
N LEU A 370 -6.75 22.24 -6.96
CA LEU A 370 -5.29 22.38 -7.08
C LEU A 370 -4.57 21.04 -7.19
N ILE A 371 -4.94 20.09 -6.34
CA ILE A 371 -4.32 18.76 -6.30
C ILE A 371 -4.68 18.01 -7.59
N ASP A 372 -5.93 18.12 -8.03
CA ASP A 372 -6.44 17.43 -9.22
C ASP A 372 -5.76 17.85 -10.54
N ARG A 373 -5.10 19.01 -10.55
CA ARG A 373 -4.27 19.46 -11.69
C ARG A 373 -3.04 18.59 -11.89
N PHE A 374 -2.51 18.00 -10.82
CA PHE A 374 -1.29 17.18 -10.83
C PHE A 374 -1.64 15.70 -10.67
N ASP A 375 -2.58 15.37 -9.79
CA ASP A 375 -3.05 14.02 -9.58
C ASP A 375 -4.54 13.98 -9.20
N ARG A 376 -5.39 13.71 -10.19
CA ARG A 376 -6.85 13.73 -10.05
C ARG A 376 -7.36 12.68 -9.06
N GLY A 377 -8.15 13.13 -8.08
CA GLY A 377 -8.71 12.29 -7.02
C GLY A 377 -7.70 11.96 -5.92
N ALA A 378 -6.55 12.64 -5.90
CA ALA A 378 -5.55 12.46 -4.87
C ALA A 378 -5.94 13.17 -3.55
N ILE A 379 -5.55 12.61 -2.41
CA ILE A 379 -5.69 13.33 -1.12
C ILE A 379 -4.56 14.37 -0.94
N GLY A 380 -3.54 14.26 -1.80
CA GLY A 380 -2.35 15.09 -1.87
C GLY A 380 -1.39 14.54 -2.92
N ALA A 381 -0.33 15.29 -3.19
CA ALA A 381 0.75 14.92 -4.10
C ALA A 381 2.07 15.56 -3.66
N VAL A 382 3.19 14.95 -4.00
CA VAL A 382 4.51 15.56 -3.94
C VAL A 382 4.86 16.07 -5.34
N ILE A 383 4.86 17.38 -5.52
CA ILE A 383 5.16 18.03 -6.79
C ILE A 383 6.66 18.35 -6.81
N ILE A 384 7.38 17.83 -7.81
CA ILE A 384 8.81 18.09 -8.01
C ILE A 384 8.97 19.12 -9.10
N VAL A 385 9.62 20.24 -8.79
CA VAL A 385 9.93 21.32 -9.72
C VAL A 385 11.42 21.62 -9.76
N ASP A 386 11.89 22.23 -10.84
CA ASP A 386 13.23 22.81 -10.91
C ASP A 386 13.27 24.27 -10.42
N LEU A 387 14.44 24.90 -10.56
CA LEU A 387 14.69 26.29 -10.17
C LEU A 387 13.81 27.30 -10.92
N GLU A 388 13.40 27.00 -12.15
CA GLU A 388 12.55 27.86 -12.97
C GLU A 388 11.06 27.64 -12.65
N GLY A 389 10.72 26.62 -11.86
CA GLY A 389 9.36 26.24 -11.54
C GLY A 389 8.71 25.36 -12.62
N VAL A 390 9.53 24.72 -13.46
CA VAL A 390 9.06 23.70 -14.41
C VAL A 390 8.78 22.41 -13.65
N LEU A 391 7.63 21.79 -13.92
CA LEU A 391 7.26 20.51 -13.35
C LEU A 391 8.18 19.41 -13.89
N LEU A 392 8.88 18.70 -13.01
CA LEU A 392 9.66 17.51 -13.38
C LEU A 392 8.82 16.24 -13.22
N GLY A 393 7.90 16.23 -12.26
CA GLY A 393 6.97 15.15 -12.03
C GLY A 393 6.14 15.37 -10.77
N ALA A 394 5.12 14.54 -10.59
CA ALA A 394 4.33 14.50 -9.37
C ALA A 394 4.26 13.07 -8.86
N ALA A 395 4.52 12.88 -7.57
CA ALA A 395 4.32 11.63 -6.88
C ALA A 395 3.05 11.67 -6.06
N THR A 396 2.39 10.55 -5.95
CA THR A 396 1.09 10.45 -5.30
C THR A 396 1.22 10.42 -3.78
N LEU A 397 0.38 11.18 -3.04
CA LEU A 397 0.27 11.03 -1.59
C LEU A 397 -0.88 10.08 -1.24
N GLU A 398 -0.57 8.94 -0.63
CA GLU A 398 -1.55 7.94 -0.20
C GLU A 398 -1.85 8.04 1.31
N ALA A 399 -3.04 7.62 1.74
CA ALA A 399 -3.33 7.49 3.16
C ALA A 399 -2.76 6.16 3.72
N GLY A 400 -2.13 6.23 4.89
CA GLY A 400 -1.70 5.05 5.65
C GLY A 400 -0.30 5.15 6.22
N PRO A 401 0.20 4.09 6.89
CA PRO A 401 1.48 4.10 7.60
C PRO A 401 2.72 4.01 6.69
N GLN A 402 2.55 3.75 5.39
CA GLN A 402 3.64 3.64 4.40
C GLN A 402 3.58 4.75 3.35
N ALA A 403 2.78 5.79 3.58
CA ALA A 403 2.53 6.85 2.61
C ALA A 403 3.82 7.55 2.18
N GLY A 404 4.70 7.83 3.16
CA GLY A 404 5.96 8.52 2.90
C GLY A 404 6.94 7.71 2.05
N ASP A 405 6.99 6.40 2.25
CA ASP A 405 7.92 5.53 1.52
C ASP A 405 7.49 5.31 0.07
N ALA A 406 6.18 5.14 -0.17
CA ALA A 406 5.63 5.03 -1.51
C ALA A 406 5.89 6.31 -2.33
N ALA A 407 5.57 7.48 -1.76
CA ALA A 407 5.84 8.76 -2.40
C ALA A 407 7.35 8.95 -2.66
N LEU A 408 8.21 8.55 -1.72
CA LEU A 408 9.66 8.67 -1.89
C LEU A 408 10.20 7.81 -3.05
N VAL A 409 9.67 6.60 -3.27
CA VAL A 409 10.08 5.75 -4.40
C VAL A 409 9.83 6.46 -5.73
N GLU A 410 8.65 7.06 -5.90
CA GLU A 410 8.29 7.81 -7.11
C GLU A 410 9.16 9.08 -7.27
N VAL A 411 9.37 9.83 -6.19
CA VAL A 411 10.22 11.02 -6.21
C VAL A 411 11.66 10.67 -6.60
N ARG A 412 12.20 9.55 -6.09
CA ARG A 412 13.53 9.08 -6.47
C ARG A 412 13.63 8.78 -7.95
N ALA A 413 12.63 8.11 -8.52
CA ALA A 413 12.59 7.83 -9.95
C ALA A 413 12.58 9.15 -10.77
N ILE A 414 11.76 10.12 -10.37
CA ILE A 414 11.70 11.45 -11.03
C ILE A 414 13.07 12.14 -10.99
N ILE A 415 13.74 12.15 -9.83
CA ILE A 415 15.06 12.77 -9.65
C ILE A 415 16.13 12.04 -10.47
N GLU A 416 16.11 10.70 -10.47
CA GLU A 416 17.07 9.89 -11.21
C GLU A 416 16.91 10.07 -12.73
N GLU A 417 15.68 10.16 -13.24
CA GLU A 417 15.40 10.39 -14.67
C GLU A 417 15.82 11.79 -15.15
N THR A 418 15.77 12.80 -14.27
CA THR A 418 16.17 14.18 -14.60
C THR A 418 17.66 14.45 -14.41
N ALA A 419 18.34 13.67 -13.58
CA ALA A 419 19.78 13.80 -13.33
C ALA A 419 20.67 13.18 -14.43
N VAL A 420 20.11 12.44 -15.38
CA VAL A 420 20.86 11.92 -16.55
C VAL A 420 20.92 13.02 -17.62
N PRO A 421 22.09 13.61 -17.92
CA PRO A 421 22.20 14.53 -19.04
C PRO A 421 21.83 13.79 -20.33
N LYS A 422 20.86 14.32 -21.07
CA LYS A 422 20.49 13.82 -22.41
C LYS A 422 21.53 14.21 -23.46
#